data_AF-A0A3D0IHZ6-F1
#
_entry.id   AF-A0A3D0IHZ6-F1
#
_cell.length_a   1.000
_cell.length_b   1.000
_cell.length_c   1.000
_cell.angle_alpha   90.00
_cell.angle_beta   90.00
_cell.angle_gamma   90.00
#
_symmetry.space_group_name_H-M   'P 1'
#
loop_
_entity.id
_entity.type
_entity.pdbx_description
1 polymer ?
#
loop_
_entity_poly.entity_id
_entity_poly.type
_entity_poly.pdbx_seq_one_letter_code
_entity_poly.pdbx_strand_id
1 'polypeptide(L)'
;MDFQISARSIKEGKTVILYDESAFSGVKKIAGKVAADIGAVFGKAPVAAALEDFSGEELSRIRYPILVGTIGCNILTKLETAGLLALHDVDGKREVYQHKVIGKLSAGLLLPQETTALVIAGSDKRGTVYGLFALSEKLGVSPFIDWLDVMPERKTTFPISAKYEYTSKEPSVRFRGFFINDEWPAFGNWCNKRFGGFNAKCYEHVFELLLRLKGNYMWPAMWSAI
;
A
#
# COMPACT_ATOMS: atom_id res chain seq x y z
N MET A 1 -2.84 9.99 20.60
CA MET A 1 -2.45 11.18 19.80
C MET A 1 -2.86 10.92 18.35
N ASP A 2 -2.90 11.95 17.50
CA ASP A 2 -3.11 11.74 16.06
C ASP A 2 -1.91 10.99 15.45
N PHE A 3 -2.19 10.17 14.44
CA PHE A 3 -1.14 9.54 13.64
C PHE A 3 -0.49 10.59 12.74
N GLN A 4 0.82 10.54 12.54
CA GLN A 4 1.53 11.51 11.72
C GLN A 4 2.54 10.86 10.79
N ILE A 5 2.50 11.27 9.53
CA ILE A 5 3.58 11.05 8.56
C ILE A 5 4.29 12.39 8.39
N SER A 6 5.59 12.45 8.64
CA SER A 6 6.36 13.69 8.48
C SER A 6 7.74 13.41 7.92
N ALA A 7 8.30 14.40 7.22
CA ALA A 7 9.66 14.30 6.68
C ALA A 7 10.69 14.04 7.81
N ARG A 8 10.48 14.64 8.99
CA ARG A 8 11.31 14.43 10.18
C ARG A 8 11.20 13.00 10.72
N SER A 9 9.99 12.51 10.94
CA SER A 9 9.78 11.16 11.50
C SER A 9 10.30 10.08 10.56
N ILE A 10 10.19 10.25 9.24
CA ILE A 10 10.78 9.34 8.25
C ILE A 10 12.31 9.39 8.30
N LYS A 11 12.92 10.58 8.34
CA LYS A 11 14.39 10.73 8.40
C LYS A 11 14.98 10.09 9.67
N GLU A 12 14.27 10.19 10.79
CA GLU A 12 14.66 9.63 12.09
C GLU A 12 14.32 8.12 12.24
N GLY A 13 13.74 7.47 11.23
CA GLY A 13 13.35 6.05 11.28
C GLY A 13 12.15 5.75 12.18
N LYS A 14 11.33 6.78 12.49
CA LYS A 14 10.15 6.66 13.37
C LYS A 14 8.88 6.25 12.61
N THR A 15 8.83 6.48 11.30
CA THR A 15 7.74 6.06 10.42
C THR A 15 8.24 4.95 9.50
N VAL A 16 7.57 3.80 9.56
CA VAL A 16 7.89 2.61 8.76
C VAL A 16 6.59 1.92 8.32
N ILE A 17 6.63 1.22 7.18
CA ILE A 17 5.57 0.31 6.76
C ILE A 17 5.98 -1.09 7.21
N LEU A 18 5.12 -1.76 7.98
CA LEU A 18 5.38 -3.08 8.54
C LEU A 18 4.30 -4.05 8.07
N TYR A 19 4.71 -5.25 7.73
CA TYR A 19 3.85 -6.38 7.39
C TYR A 19 4.46 -7.65 7.99
N ASP A 20 3.73 -8.76 8.01
CA ASP A 20 4.31 -10.04 8.43
C ASP A 20 5.22 -10.61 7.33
N GLU A 21 6.24 -11.38 7.68
CA GLU A 21 7.08 -12.10 6.72
C GLU A 21 6.24 -12.99 5.79
N SER A 22 5.12 -13.54 6.28
CA SER A 22 4.20 -14.37 5.49
C SER A 22 3.29 -13.58 4.53
N ALA A 23 3.35 -12.25 4.52
CA ALA A 23 2.53 -11.42 3.64
C ALA A 23 2.73 -11.80 2.16
N PHE A 24 1.64 -11.74 1.38
CA PHE A 24 1.70 -12.03 -0.05
C PHE A 24 2.80 -11.20 -0.74
N SER A 25 3.61 -11.83 -1.59
CA SER A 25 4.71 -11.16 -2.30
C SER A 25 4.25 -9.91 -3.08
N GLY A 26 3.02 -9.94 -3.64
CA GLY A 26 2.40 -8.77 -4.27
C GLY A 26 2.16 -7.62 -3.28
N VAL A 27 1.68 -7.91 -2.06
CA VAL A 27 1.49 -6.89 -1.01
C VAL A 27 2.83 -6.29 -0.61
N LYS A 28 3.88 -7.10 -0.43
CA LYS A 28 5.25 -6.61 -0.14
C LYS A 28 5.75 -5.65 -1.23
N LYS A 29 5.58 -6.02 -2.50
CA LYS A 29 5.95 -5.16 -3.65
C LYS A 29 5.18 -3.83 -3.64
N ILE A 30 3.87 -3.87 -3.42
CA ILE A 30 3.05 -2.64 -3.38
C ILE A 30 3.38 -1.78 -2.15
N ALA A 31 3.70 -2.38 -1.00
CA ALA A 31 4.18 -1.62 0.16
C ALA A 31 5.46 -0.84 -0.16
N GLY A 32 6.38 -1.42 -0.94
CA GLY A 32 7.56 -0.72 -1.47
C GLY A 32 7.21 0.45 -2.39
N LYS A 33 6.23 0.28 -3.29
CA LYS A 33 5.74 1.37 -4.16
C LYS A 33 5.08 2.49 -3.35
N VAL A 34 4.28 2.17 -2.34
CA VAL A 34 3.70 3.17 -1.44
C VAL A 34 4.76 3.87 -0.58
N ALA A 35 5.82 3.17 -0.17
CA ALA A 35 6.97 3.83 0.47
C ALA A 35 7.64 4.84 -0.47
N ALA A 36 7.79 4.51 -1.75
CA ALA A 36 8.29 5.45 -2.77
C ALA A 36 7.33 6.64 -2.98
N ASP A 37 6.02 6.41 -2.98
CA ASP A 37 4.99 7.46 -3.04
C ASP A 37 5.14 8.44 -1.85
N ILE A 38 5.29 7.92 -0.63
CA ILE A 38 5.59 8.73 0.57
C ILE A 38 6.92 9.49 0.36
N GLY A 39 7.92 8.87 -0.26
CA GLY A 39 9.17 9.54 -0.64
C GLY A 39 8.98 10.71 -1.61
N ALA A 40 8.11 10.57 -2.61
CA ALA A 40 7.77 11.64 -3.54
C ALA A 40 7.13 12.83 -2.82
N VAL A 41 6.27 12.58 -1.82
CA VAL A 41 5.60 13.62 -1.03
C VAL A 41 6.53 14.29 0.00
N PHE A 42 7.31 13.51 0.75
CA PHE A 42 8.06 14.01 1.93
C PHE A 42 9.57 14.11 1.73
N GLY A 43 10.12 13.66 0.60
CA GLY A 43 11.54 13.76 0.24
C GLY A 43 12.40 12.57 0.60
N LYS A 44 11.91 11.67 1.44
CA LYS A 44 12.58 10.41 1.74
C LYS A 44 11.51 9.34 1.94
N ALA A 45 11.75 8.16 1.39
CA ALA A 45 10.87 7.01 1.59
C ALA A 45 11.09 6.42 2.99
N PRO A 46 10.03 6.04 3.74
CA PRO A 46 10.17 5.17 4.89
C PRO A 46 10.61 3.77 4.44
N VAL A 47 11.11 2.97 5.38
CA VAL A 47 11.36 1.55 5.12
C VAL A 47 10.03 0.80 5.05
N ALA A 48 9.91 -0.15 4.13
CA ALA A 48 8.82 -1.12 4.05
C ALA A 48 9.40 -2.54 4.13
N ALA A 49 9.24 -3.20 5.27
CA ALA A 49 9.87 -4.50 5.55
C ALA A 49 9.00 -5.37 6.46
N ALA A 50 9.36 -6.65 6.59
CA ALA A 50 8.68 -7.53 7.52
C ALA A 50 8.98 -7.09 8.97
N LEU A 51 8.03 -7.26 9.88
CA LEU A 51 8.23 -6.94 11.29
C LEU A 51 9.40 -7.74 11.88
N GLU A 52 9.54 -8.98 11.42
CA GLU A 52 10.57 -9.94 11.83
C GLU A 52 11.98 -9.56 11.37
N ASP A 53 12.12 -8.68 10.37
CA ASP A 53 13.41 -8.24 9.85
C ASP A 53 14.12 -7.21 10.77
N PHE A 54 13.40 -6.65 11.75
CA PHE A 54 13.93 -5.58 12.61
C PHE A 54 14.50 -6.12 13.92
N SER A 55 15.65 -5.57 14.32
CA SER A 55 16.17 -5.77 15.68
C SER A 55 15.34 -5.04 16.73
N GLY A 56 15.45 -5.46 18.00
CA GLY A 56 14.75 -4.82 19.11
C GLY A 56 15.07 -3.33 19.28
N GLU A 57 16.31 -2.91 18.98
CA GLU A 57 16.71 -1.50 19.00
C GLU A 57 16.03 -0.68 17.90
N GLU A 58 15.93 -1.22 16.70
CA GLU A 58 15.26 -0.56 15.58
C GLU A 58 13.75 -0.48 15.82
N LEU A 59 13.15 -1.56 16.30
CA LEU A 59 11.75 -1.57 16.71
C LEU A 59 11.47 -0.50 17.76
N SER A 60 12.40 -0.30 18.71
CA SER A 60 12.30 0.71 19.77
C SER A 60 12.32 2.16 19.28
N ARG A 61 12.72 2.43 18.03
CA ARG A 61 12.73 3.79 17.43
C ARG A 61 11.41 4.13 16.77
N ILE A 62 10.63 3.15 16.37
CA ILE A 62 9.37 3.34 15.65
C ILE A 62 8.37 4.10 16.54
N ARG A 63 7.67 5.09 15.99
CA ARG A 63 6.60 5.83 16.71
C ARG A 63 5.29 5.87 15.93
N TYR A 64 5.38 5.84 14.62
CA TYR A 64 4.26 5.93 13.69
C TYR A 64 4.31 4.78 12.67
N PRO A 65 4.08 3.52 13.09
CA PRO A 65 4.04 2.40 12.16
C PRO A 65 2.79 2.45 11.29
N ILE A 66 2.96 2.14 10.01
CA ILE A 66 1.88 1.78 9.08
C ILE A 66 1.83 0.26 9.05
N LEU A 67 0.88 -0.33 9.77
CA LEU A 67 0.72 -1.77 9.92
C LEU A 67 -0.16 -2.30 8.79
N VAL A 68 0.37 -3.17 7.94
CA VAL A 68 -0.29 -3.66 6.73
C VAL A 68 -0.51 -5.16 6.87
N GLY A 69 -1.75 -5.60 6.66
CA GLY A 69 -2.10 -7.01 6.75
C GLY A 69 -3.20 -7.43 5.78
N THR A 70 -3.24 -8.73 5.52
CA THR A 70 -4.40 -9.40 4.93
C THR A 70 -5.01 -10.27 6.02
N ILE A 71 -6.33 -10.45 6.04
CA ILE A 71 -7.02 -11.30 7.02
C ILE A 71 -6.30 -12.63 7.20
N GLY A 72 -6.17 -13.06 8.46
CA GLY A 72 -5.44 -14.27 8.87
C GLY A 72 -3.95 -14.06 9.18
N CYS A 73 -3.40 -12.85 8.98
CA CYS A 73 -2.01 -12.56 9.33
C CYS A 73 -1.82 -12.25 10.83
N ASN A 74 -0.60 -12.40 11.34
CA ASN A 74 -0.27 -12.28 12.77
C ASN A 74 -0.53 -10.87 13.30
N ILE A 75 -0.14 -9.83 12.56
CA ILE A 75 -0.39 -8.43 12.95
C ILE A 75 -1.87 -8.19 13.21
N LEU A 76 -2.75 -8.57 12.27
CA LEU A 76 -4.18 -8.32 12.39
C LEU A 76 -4.81 -9.16 13.50
N THR A 77 -4.45 -10.44 13.60
CA THR A 77 -4.94 -11.34 14.66
C THR A 77 -4.62 -10.81 16.05
N LYS A 78 -3.40 -10.29 16.28
CA LYS A 78 -3.01 -9.69 17.58
C LYS A 78 -3.82 -8.43 17.90
N LEU A 79 -4.06 -7.58 16.90
CA LEU A 79 -4.84 -6.35 17.08
C LEU A 79 -6.32 -6.64 17.36
N GLU A 80 -6.89 -7.64 16.71
CA GLU A 80 -8.27 -8.09 16.92
C GLU A 80 -8.43 -8.76 18.30
N THR A 81 -7.52 -9.67 18.66
CA THR A 81 -7.53 -10.34 19.97
C THR A 81 -7.41 -9.34 21.12
N ALA A 82 -6.65 -8.25 20.93
CA ALA A 82 -6.53 -7.17 21.90
C ALA A 82 -7.73 -6.22 21.93
N GLY A 83 -8.75 -6.41 21.08
CA GLY A 83 -9.94 -5.56 20.99
C GLY A 83 -9.68 -4.16 20.39
N LEU A 84 -8.54 -3.97 19.73
CA LEU A 84 -8.15 -2.66 19.15
C LEU A 84 -8.65 -2.48 17.71
N LEU A 85 -8.99 -3.58 17.05
CA LEU A 85 -9.45 -3.63 15.66
C LEU A 85 -10.60 -4.61 15.55
N ALA A 86 -11.66 -4.25 14.84
CA ALA A 86 -12.78 -5.14 14.56
C ALA A 86 -12.78 -5.43 13.05
N LEU A 87 -12.64 -6.71 12.68
CA LEU A 87 -12.45 -7.11 11.28
C LEU A 87 -13.72 -7.69 10.62
N HIS A 88 -14.83 -7.81 11.36
CA HIS A 88 -16.10 -8.35 10.84
C HIS A 88 -16.61 -7.65 9.58
N ASP A 89 -16.27 -6.38 9.40
CA ASP A 89 -16.66 -5.59 8.22
C ASP A 89 -15.71 -5.74 7.02
N VAL A 90 -14.66 -6.55 7.16
CA VAL A 90 -13.64 -6.82 6.15
C VAL A 90 -13.58 -8.32 5.86
N ASP A 91 -13.58 -9.16 6.89
CA ASP A 91 -13.48 -10.61 6.76
C ASP A 91 -14.60 -11.20 5.88
N GLY A 92 -14.23 -12.15 5.03
CA GLY A 92 -15.11 -12.79 4.06
C GLY A 92 -15.57 -11.91 2.88
N LYS A 93 -15.33 -10.59 2.89
CA LYS A 93 -15.76 -9.68 1.81
C LYS A 93 -14.76 -9.65 0.65
N ARG A 94 -15.24 -9.37 -0.56
CA ARG A 94 -14.39 -9.33 -1.76
C ARG A 94 -13.71 -7.98 -1.94
N GLU A 95 -12.38 -7.98 -1.96
CA GLU A 95 -11.53 -6.82 -2.28
C GLU A 95 -11.80 -5.59 -1.41
N VAL A 96 -12.18 -5.83 -0.15
CA VAL A 96 -12.42 -4.79 0.85
C VAL A 96 -11.15 -4.55 1.65
N TYR A 97 -10.96 -3.30 2.07
CA TYR A 97 -9.99 -2.91 3.07
C TYR A 97 -10.59 -1.94 4.10
N GLN A 98 -9.96 -1.92 5.27
CA GLN A 98 -10.18 -0.96 6.34
C GLN A 98 -8.89 -0.20 6.62
N HIS A 99 -9.01 1.11 6.81
CA HIS A 99 -8.01 1.94 7.46
C HIS A 99 -8.49 2.29 8.86
N LYS A 100 -7.63 2.16 9.86
CA LYS A 100 -7.93 2.58 11.22
C LYS A 100 -6.70 3.13 11.90
N VAL A 101 -6.83 4.27 12.58
CA VAL A 101 -5.78 4.76 13.48
C VAL A 101 -6.00 4.16 14.87
N ILE A 102 -4.96 3.53 15.40
CA ILE A 102 -4.88 3.12 16.81
C ILE A 102 -4.05 4.16 17.54
N GLY A 103 -4.74 5.10 18.21
CA GLY A 103 -4.15 6.26 18.87
C GLY A 103 -3.20 5.95 20.04
N LYS A 104 -3.28 4.72 20.57
CA LYS A 104 -2.46 4.21 21.68
C LYS A 104 -2.33 2.68 21.54
N LEU A 105 -1.32 2.24 20.80
CA LEU A 105 -0.97 0.83 20.67
C LEU A 105 -0.04 0.44 21.82
N SER A 106 -0.49 -0.45 22.71
CA SER A 106 0.24 -0.85 23.91
C SER A 106 1.60 -1.45 23.61
N ALA A 107 2.59 -1.10 24.44
CA ALA A 107 3.91 -1.73 24.44
C ALA A 107 3.80 -3.25 24.62
N GLY A 108 4.65 -4.00 23.93
CA GLY A 108 4.72 -5.47 23.98
C GLY A 108 3.71 -6.20 23.09
N LEU A 109 2.68 -5.54 22.55
CA LEU A 109 1.72 -6.20 21.66
C LEU A 109 2.34 -6.54 20.29
N LEU A 110 2.94 -5.53 19.66
CA LEU A 110 3.66 -5.65 18.38
C LEU A 110 5.04 -4.98 18.42
N LEU A 111 5.16 -3.88 19.18
CA LEU A 111 6.38 -3.09 19.32
C LEU A 111 6.74 -2.98 20.81
N PRO A 112 8.04 -2.85 21.18
CA PRO A 112 8.46 -2.85 22.58
C PRO A 112 8.00 -1.61 23.38
N GLN A 113 7.48 -0.58 22.71
CA GLN A 113 7.04 0.69 23.27
C GLN A 113 5.64 1.07 22.76
N GLU A 114 5.03 2.01 23.45
CA GLU A 114 3.76 2.59 23.02
C GLU A 114 3.93 3.40 21.71
N THR A 115 3.00 3.21 20.77
CA THR A 115 3.01 3.89 19.47
C THR A 115 1.61 4.37 19.06
N THR A 116 1.55 5.21 18.03
CA THR A 116 0.30 5.53 17.33
C THR A 116 0.39 4.92 15.94
N ALA A 117 -0.49 3.97 15.62
CA ALA A 117 -0.40 3.18 14.39
C ALA A 117 -1.50 3.53 13.39
N LEU A 118 -1.18 3.51 12.10
CA LEU A 118 -2.18 3.40 11.03
C LEU A 118 -2.25 1.94 10.59
N VAL A 119 -3.40 1.31 10.74
CA VAL A 119 -3.63 -0.07 10.28
C VAL A 119 -4.31 -0.05 8.92
N ILE A 120 -3.80 -0.87 8.00
CA ILE A 120 -4.38 -1.18 6.69
C ILE A 120 -4.67 -2.68 6.66
N ALA A 121 -5.93 -3.04 6.89
CA ALA A 121 -6.40 -4.42 6.90
C ALA A 121 -7.17 -4.72 5.61
N GLY A 122 -6.72 -5.68 4.82
CA GLY A 122 -7.43 -6.13 3.61
C GLY A 122 -8.07 -7.49 3.78
N SER A 123 -9.25 -7.68 3.20
CA SER A 123 -10.00 -8.95 3.22
C SER A 123 -9.29 -10.06 2.46
N ASP A 124 -8.66 -9.68 1.35
CA ASP A 124 -7.87 -10.53 0.48
C ASP A 124 -6.66 -9.75 -0.04
N LYS A 125 -5.82 -10.43 -0.83
CA LYS A 125 -4.60 -9.84 -1.43
C LYS A 125 -4.87 -8.51 -2.13
N ARG A 126 -5.95 -8.39 -2.91
CA ARG A 126 -6.25 -7.17 -3.67
C ARG A 126 -6.90 -6.12 -2.79
N GLY A 127 -7.71 -6.51 -1.82
CA GLY A 127 -8.17 -5.62 -0.74
C GLY A 127 -6.99 -4.91 -0.08
N THR A 128 -5.97 -5.65 0.37
CA THR A 128 -4.77 -5.05 1.00
C THR A 128 -4.02 -4.12 0.05
N VAL A 129 -3.87 -4.49 -1.22
CA VAL A 129 -3.25 -3.63 -2.26
C VAL A 129 -4.03 -2.34 -2.48
N TYR A 130 -5.37 -2.40 -2.53
CA TYR A 130 -6.20 -1.20 -2.67
C TYR A 130 -6.15 -0.32 -1.42
N GLY A 131 -6.06 -0.92 -0.24
CA GLY A 131 -5.84 -0.17 1.01
C GLY A 131 -4.49 0.55 1.03
N LEU A 132 -3.44 -0.07 0.53
CA LEU A 132 -2.13 0.56 0.36
C LEU A 132 -2.21 1.76 -0.60
N PHE A 133 -2.78 1.60 -1.80
CA PHE A 133 -2.90 2.71 -2.74
C PHE A 133 -3.90 3.79 -2.29
N ALA A 134 -4.90 3.45 -1.47
CA ALA A 134 -5.78 4.44 -0.86
C ALA A 134 -5.04 5.36 0.13
N LEU A 135 -3.96 4.89 0.77
CA LEU A 135 -3.07 5.76 1.53
C LEU A 135 -2.32 6.72 0.61
N SER A 136 -1.78 6.24 -0.52
CA SER A 136 -1.16 7.10 -1.53
C SER A 136 -2.13 8.18 -2.03
N GLU A 137 -3.36 7.80 -2.36
CA GLU A 137 -4.44 8.71 -2.76
C GLU A 137 -4.69 9.78 -1.68
N LYS A 138 -4.78 9.37 -0.42
CA LYS A 138 -4.99 10.28 0.73
C LYS A 138 -3.84 11.29 0.92
N LEU A 139 -2.63 10.93 0.51
CA LEU A 139 -1.46 11.82 0.52
C LEU A 139 -1.39 12.76 -0.67
N GLY A 140 -2.32 12.64 -1.63
CA GLY A 140 -2.36 13.44 -2.86
C GLY A 140 -1.55 12.84 -4.01
N VAL A 141 -1.21 11.55 -3.94
CA VAL A 141 -0.51 10.87 -5.03
C VAL A 141 -1.51 10.39 -6.08
N SER A 142 -1.32 10.86 -7.31
CA SER A 142 -2.14 10.47 -8.46
C SER A 142 -1.96 8.99 -8.81
N PRO A 143 -3.02 8.28 -9.25
CA PRO A 143 -2.88 6.97 -9.89
C PRO A 143 -1.91 6.96 -11.08
N PHE A 144 -1.65 8.13 -11.67
CA PHE A 144 -0.79 8.34 -12.83
C PHE A 144 0.63 8.82 -12.47
N ILE A 145 1.07 8.69 -11.21
CA ILE A 145 2.44 9.06 -10.80
C ILE A 145 3.51 8.37 -11.65
N ASP A 146 3.36 7.08 -11.93
CA ASP A 146 4.29 6.29 -12.74
C ASP A 146 3.98 6.39 -14.24
N TRP A 147 2.69 6.35 -14.60
CA TRP A 147 2.29 6.25 -16.01
C TRP A 147 2.41 7.55 -16.79
N LEU A 148 2.21 8.70 -16.14
CA LEU A 148 2.21 10.04 -16.75
C LEU A 148 3.07 11.05 -15.98
N ASP A 149 3.96 10.59 -15.10
CA ASP A 149 4.85 11.44 -14.29
C ASP A 149 4.11 12.52 -13.46
N VAL A 150 2.88 12.25 -13.02
CA VAL A 150 2.07 13.22 -12.25
C VAL A 150 2.56 13.28 -10.80
N MET A 151 3.52 14.17 -10.56
CA MET A 151 4.16 14.34 -9.25
C MET A 151 3.22 14.95 -8.20
N PRO A 152 3.19 14.42 -6.97
CA PRO A 152 2.37 14.98 -5.90
C PRO A 152 2.96 16.28 -5.35
N GLU A 153 2.11 17.09 -4.72
CA GLU A 153 2.57 18.22 -3.93
C GLU A 153 3.44 17.77 -2.74
N ARG A 154 4.52 18.50 -2.51
CA ARG A 154 5.42 18.26 -1.39
C ARG A 154 4.77 18.65 -0.07
N LYS A 155 4.97 17.83 0.97
CA LYS A 155 4.45 18.08 2.32
C LYS A 155 5.55 17.87 3.36
N THR A 156 5.47 18.62 4.46
CA THR A 156 6.38 18.45 5.62
C THR A 156 5.77 17.53 6.67
N THR A 157 4.46 17.59 6.84
CA THR A 157 3.68 16.78 7.78
C THR A 157 2.29 16.49 7.22
N PHE A 158 1.73 15.34 7.59
CA PHE A 158 0.37 14.92 7.27
C PHE A 158 -0.23 14.21 8.49
N PRO A 159 -1.08 14.90 9.27
CA PRO A 159 -1.78 14.30 10.40
C PRO A 159 -2.99 13.50 9.93
N ILE A 160 -3.25 12.38 10.59
CA ILE A 160 -4.46 11.57 10.46
C ILE A 160 -5.06 11.43 11.86
N SER A 161 -6.32 11.86 12.00
CA SER A 161 -7.00 11.88 13.29
C SER A 161 -6.92 10.54 14.01
N ALA A 162 -6.73 10.56 15.33
CA ALA A 162 -6.80 9.38 16.19
C ALA A 162 -8.14 8.64 16.12
N LYS A 163 -9.20 9.32 15.64
CA LYS A 163 -10.55 8.77 15.43
C LYS A 163 -10.78 8.29 14.00
N TYR A 164 -9.78 8.37 13.12
CA TYR A 164 -9.93 7.98 11.73
C TYR A 164 -10.15 6.47 11.62
N GLU A 165 -11.30 6.11 11.08
CA GLU A 165 -11.67 4.77 10.71
C GLU A 165 -12.48 4.84 9.42
N TYR A 166 -12.13 3.98 8.47
CA TYR A 166 -12.79 3.90 7.19
C TYR A 166 -12.76 2.45 6.72
N THR A 167 -13.90 1.93 6.31
CA THR A 167 -14.00 0.64 5.64
C THR A 167 -14.57 0.85 4.25
N SER A 168 -13.86 0.36 3.24
CA SER A 168 -14.34 0.37 1.86
C SER A 168 -15.51 -0.60 1.67
N LYS A 169 -16.21 -0.44 0.55
CA LYS A 169 -17.28 -1.36 0.13
C LYS A 169 -16.74 -2.33 -0.91
N GLU A 170 -17.41 -3.46 -1.06
CA GLU A 170 -17.13 -4.36 -2.17
C GLU A 170 -17.28 -3.61 -3.50
N PRO A 171 -16.38 -3.81 -4.47
CA PRO A 171 -16.51 -3.17 -5.78
C PRO A 171 -17.80 -3.60 -6.46
N SER A 172 -18.57 -2.63 -6.98
CA SER A 172 -19.87 -2.86 -7.62
C SER A 172 -19.81 -3.85 -8.78
N VAL A 173 -18.69 -3.86 -9.52
CA VAL A 173 -18.43 -4.81 -10.60
C VAL A 173 -17.29 -5.75 -10.18
N ARG A 174 -17.50 -7.05 -10.34
CA ARG A 174 -16.55 -8.08 -9.87
C ARG A 174 -15.21 -8.06 -10.61
N PHE A 175 -15.23 -7.95 -11.94
CA PHE A 175 -14.03 -7.90 -12.78
C PHE A 175 -13.99 -6.57 -13.53
N ARG A 176 -12.92 -5.81 -13.34
CA ARG A 176 -12.79 -4.41 -13.77
C ARG A 176 -11.43 -4.24 -14.42
N GLY A 177 -11.42 -3.80 -15.67
CA GLY A 177 -10.20 -3.85 -16.46
C GLY A 177 -10.30 -3.14 -17.78
N PHE A 178 -9.23 -3.30 -18.56
CA PHE A 178 -9.11 -2.81 -19.91
C PHE A 178 -8.39 -3.83 -20.78
N PHE A 179 -8.52 -3.65 -22.09
CA PHE A 179 -7.80 -4.40 -23.11
C PHE A 179 -6.84 -3.45 -23.81
N ILE A 180 -5.55 -3.79 -23.84
CA ILE A 180 -4.60 -3.12 -24.71
C ILE A 180 -4.72 -3.76 -26.10
N ASN A 181 -5.34 -3.06 -27.03
CA ASN A 181 -5.58 -3.52 -28.40
C ASN A 181 -5.19 -2.43 -29.40
N ASP A 182 -5.13 -2.80 -30.68
CA ASP A 182 -4.74 -1.92 -31.78
C ASP A 182 -3.37 -1.28 -31.47
N GLU A 183 -2.47 -2.09 -30.89
CA GLU A 183 -1.25 -1.61 -30.25
C GLU A 183 -0.20 -1.09 -31.24
N TRP A 184 -0.37 -1.38 -32.54
CA TRP A 184 0.52 -0.91 -33.59
C TRP A 184 -0.08 0.27 -34.38
N PRO A 185 0.72 1.32 -34.67
CA PRO A 185 2.16 1.40 -34.44
C PRO A 185 2.59 2.01 -33.09
N ALA A 186 1.66 2.54 -32.28
CA ALA A 186 2.01 3.40 -31.15
C ALA A 186 2.62 2.63 -29.96
N PHE A 187 1.82 1.78 -29.32
CA PHE A 187 2.20 1.09 -28.09
C PHE A 187 3.33 0.07 -28.35
N GLY A 188 3.30 -0.64 -29.49
CA GLY A 188 4.38 -1.57 -29.88
C GLY A 188 5.75 -0.89 -30.02
N ASN A 189 5.82 0.25 -30.71
CA ASN A 189 7.09 1.01 -30.81
C ASN A 189 7.56 1.56 -29.46
N TRP A 190 6.62 2.01 -28.61
CA TRP A 190 6.94 2.46 -27.25
C TRP A 190 7.52 1.32 -26.40
N CYS A 191 6.88 0.14 -26.41
CA CYS A 191 7.35 -1.06 -25.70
C CYS A 191 8.76 -1.46 -26.13
N ASN A 192 9.00 -1.53 -27.44
CA ASN A 192 10.30 -1.91 -28.01
C ASN A 192 11.39 -0.91 -27.61
N LYS A 193 11.11 0.39 -27.74
CA LYS A 193 12.11 1.44 -27.44
C LYS A 193 12.45 1.53 -25.96
N ARG A 194 11.46 1.39 -25.07
CA ARG A 194 11.65 1.60 -23.61
C ARG A 194 12.04 0.33 -22.86
N PHE A 195 11.54 -0.82 -23.27
CA PHE A 195 11.64 -2.06 -22.50
C PHE A 195 12.25 -3.22 -23.29
N GLY A 196 12.47 -3.06 -24.61
CA GLY A 196 12.91 -4.15 -25.49
C GLY A 196 11.80 -5.14 -25.83
N GLY A 197 10.52 -4.73 -25.73
CA GLY A 197 9.36 -5.52 -26.14
C GLY A 197 8.27 -5.62 -25.09
N PHE A 198 7.27 -6.46 -25.37
CA PHE A 198 6.11 -6.73 -24.51
C PHE A 198 6.47 -7.70 -23.37
N ASN A 199 7.38 -7.30 -22.50
CA ASN A 199 7.90 -8.16 -21.42
C ASN A 199 7.42 -7.71 -20.03
N ALA A 200 7.84 -8.45 -18.99
CA ALA A 200 7.46 -8.19 -17.61
C ALA A 200 7.86 -6.78 -17.12
N LYS A 201 8.93 -6.18 -17.66
CA LYS A 201 9.33 -4.80 -17.30
C LYS A 201 8.31 -3.80 -17.80
N CYS A 202 7.83 -3.95 -19.04
CA CYS A 202 6.75 -3.15 -19.59
C CYS A 202 5.45 -3.36 -18.79
N TYR A 203 5.05 -4.62 -18.60
CA TYR A 203 3.77 -4.93 -17.95
C TYR A 203 3.74 -4.60 -16.46
N GLU A 204 4.89 -4.45 -15.78
CA GLU A 204 4.91 -3.97 -14.39
C GLU A 204 4.23 -2.58 -14.26
N HIS A 205 4.53 -1.65 -15.17
CA HIS A 205 3.91 -0.32 -15.21
C HIS A 205 2.41 -0.39 -15.50
N VAL A 206 2.01 -1.29 -16.41
CA VAL A 206 0.60 -1.49 -16.78
C VAL A 206 -0.19 -2.07 -15.60
N PHE A 207 0.38 -3.05 -14.88
CA PHE A 207 -0.26 -3.64 -13.70
C PHE A 207 -0.33 -2.67 -12.54
N GLU A 208 0.70 -1.84 -12.34
CA GLU A 208 0.66 -0.78 -11.35
C GLU A 208 -0.48 0.21 -11.64
N LEU A 209 -0.59 0.69 -12.89
CA LEU A 209 -1.70 1.56 -13.30
C LEU A 209 -3.06 0.90 -13.05
N LEU A 210 -3.24 -0.35 -13.49
CA LEU A 210 -4.47 -1.11 -13.27
C LEU A 210 -4.86 -1.15 -11.79
N LEU A 211 -3.91 -1.47 -10.91
CA LEU A 211 -4.16 -1.61 -9.48
C LEU A 211 -4.40 -0.26 -8.79
N ARG A 212 -3.67 0.80 -9.17
CA ARG A 212 -3.91 2.17 -8.67
C ARG A 212 -5.31 2.67 -9.03
N LEU A 213 -5.81 2.30 -10.22
CA LEU A 213 -7.18 2.56 -10.66
C LEU A 213 -8.23 1.58 -10.08
N LYS A 214 -7.84 0.73 -9.11
CA LYS A 214 -8.71 -0.26 -8.44
C LYS A 214 -9.29 -1.31 -9.41
N GLY A 215 -8.64 -1.52 -10.56
CA GLY A 215 -8.89 -2.61 -11.50
C GLY A 215 -8.25 -3.93 -11.04
N ASN A 216 -8.74 -5.05 -11.58
CA ASN A 216 -8.30 -6.41 -11.25
C ASN A 216 -8.29 -7.39 -12.44
N TYR A 217 -8.55 -6.89 -13.64
CA TYR A 217 -8.64 -7.71 -14.85
C TYR A 217 -7.97 -7.00 -16.03
N MET A 218 -7.39 -7.77 -16.94
CA MET A 218 -6.71 -7.22 -18.12
C MET A 218 -6.71 -8.25 -19.24
N TRP A 219 -6.91 -7.78 -20.47
CA TRP A 219 -6.50 -8.49 -21.67
C TRP A 219 -5.21 -7.89 -22.21
N PRO A 220 -4.14 -8.68 -22.40
CA PRO A 220 -2.85 -8.18 -22.87
C PRO A 220 -2.89 -7.88 -24.37
N ALA A 221 -1.92 -7.10 -24.85
CA ALA A 221 -1.64 -6.93 -26.28
C ALA A 221 -1.43 -8.28 -26.95
N MET A 222 -1.94 -8.45 -28.17
CA MET A 222 -2.04 -9.77 -28.82
C MET A 222 -1.93 -9.76 -30.36
N TRP A 223 -1.76 -8.62 -31.04
CA TRP A 223 -1.54 -8.61 -32.49
C TRP A 223 -0.19 -9.21 -32.88
N SER A 224 0.88 -8.85 -32.17
CA SER A 224 2.23 -9.37 -32.44
C SER A 224 3.13 -9.36 -31.20
N ALA A 225 2.52 -9.48 -30.01
CA ALA A 225 3.26 -9.64 -28.76
C ALA A 225 3.79 -11.07 -28.69
N ILE A 226 5.02 -11.27 -29.19
CA ILE A 226 5.80 -12.52 -29.07
C ILE A 226 6.77 -12.37 -27.91
#